data_AF-A0A2D4SLF7-F1
#
_entry.id   AF-A0A2D4SLF7-F1
#
_cell.length_a   1.000
_cell.length_b   1.000
_cell.length_c   1.000
_cell.angle_alpha   90.00
_cell.angle_beta   90.00
_cell.angle_gamma   90.00
#
_symmetry.space_group_name_H-M   'P 1'
#
loop_
_entity.id
_entity.type
_entity.pdbx_description
1 polymer ?
#
loop_
_entity_poly.entity_id
_entity_poly.type
_entity_poly.pdbx_seq_one_letter_code
_entity_poly.pdbx_strand_id
1 'polypeptide(L)'
;MWWIVVVCCAQEEEKSSFSPLQEHQKVRLSGKFLVCRKYARRDIFSYCIYQKAEHLETLEDVHYYCSMTQEWEEACRHVWGAKIVRQRRELNFEELMDGCAGFSDCAFEILDAFPSKQVLAQLDLCIRYVSADQKDCISHTMQRWMNTRPSKQDVLHFMNTNPYHIQETLYFVGLYDYCYSLGVCEGQSNNEKKCRQEQNKLSSNPNLCRGKWGDMRR
;
A
#
# COMPACT_ATOMS: atom_id res chain seq x y z
N MET A 1 46.21 -6.42 39.70
CA MET A 1 45.00 -7.25 39.67
C MET A 1 44.55 -7.38 38.23
N TRP A 2 44.73 -8.56 37.63
CA TRP A 2 44.36 -8.86 36.24
C TRP A 2 43.10 -9.72 36.25
N TRP A 3 42.06 -9.32 35.53
CA TRP A 3 40.83 -10.09 35.36
C TRP A 3 40.92 -10.90 34.07
N ILE A 4 40.83 -12.22 34.20
CA ILE A 4 40.78 -13.18 33.09
C ILE A 4 39.31 -13.28 32.67
N VAL A 5 38.99 -12.84 31.45
CA VAL A 5 37.67 -13.03 30.83
C VAL A 5 37.65 -14.40 30.17
N VAL A 6 36.92 -15.34 30.78
CA VAL A 6 36.66 -16.67 30.22
C VAL A 6 35.51 -16.55 29.22
N VAL A 7 35.83 -16.61 27.93
CA VAL A 7 34.84 -16.69 26.85
C VAL A 7 34.40 -18.16 26.74
N CYS A 8 33.24 -18.50 27.29
CA CYS A 8 32.60 -19.79 27.07
C CYS A 8 31.99 -19.81 25.65
N CYS A 9 32.60 -20.55 24.73
CA CYS A 9 31.98 -20.95 23.47
C CYS A 9 30.80 -21.90 23.78
N ALA A 10 29.59 -21.37 23.86
CA ALA A 10 28.38 -22.18 23.80
C ALA A 10 28.28 -22.75 22.37
N GLN A 11 28.46 -24.05 22.22
CA GLN A 11 28.13 -24.75 20.98
C GLN A 11 26.62 -24.63 20.79
N GLU A 12 26.20 -23.82 19.82
CA GLU A 12 24.84 -23.87 19.31
C GLU A 12 24.64 -25.25 18.70
N GLU A 13 23.91 -26.11 19.42
CA GLU A 13 23.36 -27.33 18.85
C GLU A 13 22.51 -26.92 17.65
N GLU A 14 23.00 -27.24 16.44
CA GLU A 14 22.19 -27.28 15.22
C GLU A 14 21.04 -28.24 15.48
N LYS A 15 19.95 -27.75 16.08
CA LYS A 15 18.66 -28.40 16.00
C LYS A 15 18.38 -28.51 14.52
N SER A 16 18.56 -29.72 14.00
CA SER A 16 18.05 -30.19 12.71
C SER A 16 16.60 -29.73 12.62
N SER A 17 16.40 -28.54 12.08
CA SER A 17 15.09 -27.97 11.84
C SER A 17 14.47 -28.93 10.85
N PHE A 18 13.41 -29.62 11.30
CA PHE A 18 12.52 -30.30 10.37
C PHE A 18 12.09 -29.24 9.37
N SER A 19 12.68 -29.27 8.17
CA SER A 19 12.39 -28.28 7.16
C SER A 19 10.89 -28.35 6.89
N PRO A 20 10.14 -27.23 7.02
CA PRO A 20 8.72 -27.17 6.69
C PRO A 20 8.38 -27.74 5.31
N LEU A 21 9.40 -27.91 4.44
CA LEU A 21 9.31 -28.49 3.12
C LEU A 21 8.83 -29.96 3.07
N GLN A 22 8.94 -30.76 4.15
CA GLN A 22 8.51 -32.17 4.11
C GLN A 22 6.98 -32.36 4.20
N GLU A 23 6.23 -31.36 4.69
CA GLU A 23 4.77 -31.45 4.82
C GLU A 23 4.03 -31.23 3.49
N HIS A 24 4.72 -30.77 2.44
CA HIS A 24 4.15 -30.51 1.12
C HIS A 24 3.77 -31.78 0.30
N GLN A 25 3.90 -32.99 0.85
CA GLN A 25 3.53 -34.21 0.12
C GLN A 25 2.01 -34.40 -0.10
N LYS A 26 1.15 -33.60 0.54
CA LYS A 26 -0.31 -33.60 0.33
C LYS A 26 -0.84 -32.39 -0.45
N VAL A 27 0.02 -31.69 -1.20
CA VAL A 27 -0.39 -30.49 -1.94
C VAL A 27 -1.20 -30.86 -3.18
N ARG A 28 -2.43 -30.36 -3.27
CA ARG A 28 -3.31 -30.52 -4.43
C ARG A 28 -3.03 -29.41 -5.44
N LEU A 29 -1.97 -29.56 -6.23
CA LEU A 29 -1.73 -28.67 -7.38
C LEU A 29 -2.74 -28.96 -8.49
N SER A 30 -3.29 -27.91 -9.09
CA SER A 30 -4.22 -27.96 -10.22
C SER A 30 -3.81 -27.00 -11.34
N GLY A 31 -4.38 -27.18 -12.53
CA GLY A 31 -4.24 -26.25 -13.66
C GLY A 31 -2.79 -25.88 -14.01
N LYS A 32 -2.51 -24.57 -14.07
CA LYS A 32 -1.19 -24.03 -14.43
C LYS A 32 -0.10 -24.31 -13.39
N PHE A 33 -0.46 -24.71 -12.18
CA PHE A 33 0.47 -25.00 -11.08
C PHE A 33 1.00 -26.43 -11.09
N LEU A 34 0.42 -27.34 -11.90
CA LEU A 34 0.89 -28.74 -12.01
C LEU A 34 2.38 -28.84 -12.39
N VAL A 35 2.89 -27.88 -13.17
CA VAL A 35 4.31 -27.82 -13.57
C VAL A 35 5.26 -27.63 -12.39
N CYS A 36 4.79 -27.08 -11.27
CA CYS A 36 5.59 -26.88 -10.06
C CYS A 36 5.76 -28.17 -9.24
N ARG A 37 4.98 -29.23 -9.51
CA ARG A 37 5.07 -30.52 -8.80
C ARG A 37 6.47 -31.13 -8.85
N LYS A 38 7.19 -30.95 -9.97
CA LYS A 38 8.57 -31.45 -10.13
C LYS A 38 9.56 -30.81 -9.15
N TYR A 39 9.18 -29.70 -8.52
CA TYR A 39 9.97 -28.97 -7.56
C TYR A 39 9.52 -29.18 -6.12
N ALA A 40 8.51 -29.99 -5.83
CA ALA A 40 7.88 -30.09 -4.50
C ALA A 40 8.83 -30.42 -3.32
N ARG A 41 10.04 -30.90 -3.59
CA ARG A 41 11.08 -31.19 -2.58
C ARG A 41 12.30 -30.25 -2.68
N ARG A 42 12.18 -29.15 -3.42
CA ARG A 42 13.24 -28.17 -3.67
C ARG A 42 12.80 -26.81 -3.14
N ASP A 43 13.78 -26.01 -2.76
CA ASP A 43 13.67 -24.59 -2.41
C ASP A 43 12.92 -23.76 -3.47
N ILE A 44 13.12 -24.07 -4.76
CA ILE A 44 12.47 -23.36 -5.87
C ILE A 44 10.95 -23.62 -6.03
N PHE A 45 10.35 -24.44 -5.17
CA PHE A 45 8.91 -24.74 -5.23
C PHE A 45 8.05 -23.51 -5.01
N SER A 46 8.29 -22.78 -3.92
CA SER A 46 7.58 -21.55 -3.54
C SER A 46 7.68 -20.51 -4.66
N TYR A 47 8.89 -20.31 -5.17
CA TYR A 47 9.15 -19.41 -6.29
C TYR A 47 8.39 -19.80 -7.57
N CYS A 48 8.28 -21.10 -7.88
CA CYS A 48 7.50 -21.57 -9.03
C CYS A 48 6.02 -21.21 -8.93
N ILE A 49 5.43 -21.34 -7.73
CA ILE A 49 4.02 -20.97 -7.48
C ILE A 49 3.85 -19.45 -7.63
N TYR A 50 4.75 -18.66 -7.02
CA TYR A 50 4.76 -17.21 -7.15
C TYR A 50 4.81 -16.75 -8.62
N GLN A 51 5.70 -17.32 -9.43
CA GLN A 51 5.81 -17.03 -10.88
C GLN A 51 4.54 -17.34 -11.69
N LYS A 52 3.55 -18.00 -11.07
CA LYS A 52 2.26 -18.35 -11.67
C LYS A 52 1.08 -17.64 -11.01
N ALA A 53 1.32 -16.72 -10.07
CA ALA A 53 0.27 -16.00 -9.34
C ALA A 53 -0.72 -15.24 -10.24
N GLU A 54 -0.29 -14.78 -11.44
CA GLU A 54 -1.19 -14.15 -12.42
C GLU A 54 -2.30 -15.10 -12.93
N HIS A 55 -2.15 -16.42 -12.75
CA HIS A 55 -3.16 -17.40 -13.14
C HIS A 55 -4.17 -17.71 -12.04
N LEU A 56 -4.06 -17.11 -10.85
CA LEU A 56 -5.02 -17.28 -9.76
C LEU A 56 -6.33 -16.58 -10.14
N GLU A 57 -7.45 -17.31 -10.11
CA GLU A 57 -8.75 -16.80 -10.57
C GLU A 57 -9.74 -16.56 -9.44
N THR A 58 -9.58 -17.24 -8.31
CA THR A 58 -10.49 -17.11 -7.17
C THR A 58 -9.74 -16.70 -5.92
N LEU A 59 -10.46 -16.12 -4.96
CA LEU A 59 -9.90 -15.78 -3.64
C LEU A 59 -9.43 -17.04 -2.89
N GLU A 60 -10.14 -18.16 -3.06
CA GLU A 60 -9.72 -19.46 -2.54
C GLU A 60 -8.37 -19.89 -3.10
N ASP A 61 -8.15 -19.74 -4.41
CA ASP A 61 -6.85 -20.02 -5.03
C ASP A 61 -5.76 -19.13 -4.44
N VAL A 62 -6.02 -17.84 -4.22
CA VAL A 62 -5.04 -16.90 -3.66
C VAL A 62 -4.62 -17.34 -2.26
N HIS A 63 -5.58 -17.61 -1.38
CA HIS A 63 -5.29 -18.06 -0.03
C HIS A 63 -4.55 -19.39 0.00
N TYR A 64 -4.94 -20.32 -0.88
CA TYR A 64 -4.29 -21.62 -0.96
C TYR A 64 -2.87 -21.53 -1.50
N TYR A 65 -2.66 -20.90 -2.66
CA TYR A 65 -1.37 -20.91 -3.35
C TYR A 65 -0.40 -19.88 -2.80
N CYS A 66 -0.82 -18.67 -2.44
CA CYS A 66 0.13 -17.64 -1.99
C CYS A 66 0.71 -17.96 -0.61
N SER A 67 -0.08 -18.53 0.31
CA SER A 67 0.44 -18.99 1.63
C SER A 67 1.53 -20.06 1.52
N MET A 68 1.56 -20.81 0.41
CA MET A 68 2.60 -21.80 0.13
C MET A 68 3.91 -21.20 -0.37
N THR A 69 3.93 -19.91 -0.70
CA THR A 69 5.11 -19.24 -1.26
C THR A 69 6.04 -18.69 -0.19
N GLN A 70 5.68 -18.79 1.09
CA GLN A 70 6.49 -18.41 2.25
C GLN A 70 6.94 -16.95 2.15
N GLU A 71 8.24 -16.69 2.04
CA GLU A 71 8.83 -15.34 1.90
C GLU A 71 8.32 -14.58 0.66
N TRP A 72 7.74 -15.27 -0.33
CA TRP A 72 7.19 -14.67 -1.55
C TRP A 72 5.67 -14.41 -1.47
N GLU A 73 5.03 -14.61 -0.31
CA GLU A 73 3.57 -14.50 -0.18
C GLU A 73 3.06 -13.10 -0.54
N GLU A 74 3.74 -12.06 -0.05
CA GLU A 74 3.43 -10.67 -0.38
C GLU A 74 3.50 -10.43 -1.89
N ALA A 75 4.61 -10.84 -2.54
CA ALA A 75 4.79 -10.70 -3.97
C ALA A 75 3.75 -11.50 -4.78
N CYS A 76 3.36 -12.69 -4.31
CA CYS A 76 2.31 -13.50 -4.93
C CYS A 76 0.96 -12.78 -4.91
N ARG A 77 0.57 -12.23 -3.75
CA ARG A 77 -0.70 -11.51 -3.59
C ARG A 77 -0.69 -10.18 -4.35
N HIS A 78 0.44 -9.47 -4.38
CA HIS A 78 0.62 -8.26 -5.18
C HIS A 78 0.44 -8.56 -6.69
N VAL A 79 1.08 -9.60 -7.23
CA VAL A 79 0.90 -10.00 -8.65
C VAL A 79 -0.56 -10.34 -8.96
N TRP A 80 -1.26 -10.99 -8.03
CA TRP A 80 -2.70 -11.23 -8.17
C TRP A 80 -3.51 -9.92 -8.14
N GLY A 81 -3.24 -9.02 -7.19
CA GLY A 81 -3.87 -7.70 -7.10
C GLY A 81 -3.73 -6.90 -8.40
N ALA A 82 -2.51 -6.79 -8.92
CA ALA A 82 -2.19 -6.14 -10.19
C ALA A 82 -3.00 -6.72 -11.37
N LYS A 83 -3.17 -8.05 -11.41
CA LYS A 83 -3.99 -8.71 -12.42
C LYS A 83 -5.46 -8.29 -12.29
N ILE A 84 -6.02 -8.29 -11.08
CA ILE A 84 -7.41 -7.90 -10.84
C ILE A 84 -7.65 -6.45 -11.27
N VAL A 85 -6.74 -5.54 -10.93
CA VAL A 85 -6.73 -4.14 -11.37
C VAL A 85 -6.76 -4.05 -12.90
N ARG A 86 -5.83 -4.73 -13.57
CA ARG A 86 -5.72 -4.72 -15.04
C ARG A 86 -6.98 -5.28 -15.72
N GLN A 87 -7.59 -6.31 -15.15
CA GLN A 87 -8.79 -6.95 -15.69
C GLN A 87 -10.09 -6.21 -15.34
N ARG A 88 -10.04 -5.25 -14.41
CA ARG A 88 -11.23 -4.57 -13.85
C ARG A 88 -12.30 -5.56 -13.41
N ARG A 89 -11.90 -6.68 -12.81
CA ARG A 89 -12.83 -7.71 -12.39
C ARG A 89 -13.68 -7.20 -11.24
N GLU A 90 -14.98 -7.50 -11.29
CA GLU A 90 -15.95 -7.13 -10.26
C GLU A 90 -15.84 -8.08 -9.06
N LEU A 91 -14.83 -7.87 -8.22
CA LEU A 91 -14.82 -8.34 -6.83
C LEU A 91 -15.28 -7.19 -5.94
N ASN A 92 -15.95 -7.51 -4.84
CA ASN A 92 -16.29 -6.46 -3.87
C ASN A 92 -15.04 -6.03 -3.08
N PHE A 93 -15.12 -4.87 -2.43
CA PHE A 93 -13.96 -4.31 -1.72
C PHE A 93 -13.43 -5.23 -0.60
N GLU A 94 -14.31 -5.92 0.12
CA GLU A 94 -13.93 -6.82 1.21
C GLU A 94 -13.15 -8.03 0.66
N GLU A 95 -13.59 -8.60 -0.46
CA GLU A 95 -12.89 -9.69 -1.15
C GLU A 95 -11.51 -9.27 -1.67
N LEU A 96 -11.39 -8.04 -2.18
CA LEU A 96 -10.11 -7.51 -2.64
C LEU A 96 -9.12 -7.35 -1.49
N MET A 97 -9.57 -6.75 -0.37
CA MET A 97 -8.72 -6.56 0.81
C MET A 97 -8.36 -7.89 1.47
N ASP A 98 -9.29 -8.85 1.52
CA ASP A 98 -9.03 -10.20 2.03
C ASP A 98 -7.97 -10.93 1.18
N GLY A 99 -8.05 -10.81 -0.15
CA GLY A 99 -7.04 -11.38 -1.04
C GLY A 99 -5.65 -10.79 -0.84
N CYS A 100 -5.56 -9.50 -0.49
CA CYS A 100 -4.29 -8.86 -0.12
C CYS A 100 -3.78 -9.25 1.27
N ALA A 101 -4.60 -9.88 2.13
CA ALA A 101 -4.21 -10.39 3.45
C ALA A 101 -3.41 -9.40 4.33
N GLY A 102 -3.68 -8.10 4.20
CA GLY A 102 -2.99 -7.05 4.96
C GLY A 102 -1.62 -6.64 4.43
N PHE A 103 -1.16 -7.17 3.28
CA PHE A 103 0.06 -6.70 2.62
C PHE A 103 -0.15 -5.32 1.97
N SER A 104 0.72 -4.37 2.35
CA SER A 104 0.59 -2.94 2.05
C SER A 104 0.62 -2.66 0.55
N ASP A 105 1.57 -3.25 -0.18
CA ASP A 105 1.72 -3.06 -1.64
C ASP A 105 0.47 -3.47 -2.41
N CYS A 106 -0.06 -4.67 -2.12
CA CYS A 106 -1.27 -5.17 -2.75
C CYS A 106 -2.47 -4.26 -2.45
N ALA A 107 -2.66 -3.92 -1.16
CA ALA A 107 -3.77 -3.06 -0.75
C ALA A 107 -3.68 -1.66 -1.38
N PHE A 108 -2.47 -1.10 -1.45
CA PHE A 108 -2.23 0.19 -2.10
C PHE A 108 -2.63 0.13 -3.57
N GLU A 109 -2.17 -0.85 -4.34
CA GLU A 109 -2.49 -0.94 -5.76
C GLU A 109 -3.99 -1.05 -6.01
N ILE A 110 -4.72 -1.83 -5.20
CA ILE A 110 -6.18 -1.91 -5.27
C ILE A 110 -6.82 -0.55 -4.97
N LEU A 111 -6.43 0.11 -3.88
CA LEU A 111 -6.98 1.40 -3.45
C LEU A 111 -6.67 2.51 -4.45
N ASP A 112 -5.53 2.43 -5.13
CA ASP A 112 -5.09 3.38 -6.15
C ASP A 112 -5.87 3.21 -7.46
N ALA A 113 -6.17 1.97 -7.83
CA ALA A 113 -6.95 1.62 -9.02
C ALA A 113 -8.46 1.88 -8.86
N PHE A 114 -9.00 1.64 -7.67
CA PHE A 114 -10.42 1.75 -7.36
C PHE A 114 -10.68 2.76 -6.22
N PRO A 115 -10.33 4.05 -6.41
CA PRO A 115 -10.44 5.03 -5.34
C PRO A 115 -11.90 5.31 -4.99
N SER A 116 -12.16 5.48 -3.69
CA SER A 116 -13.42 6.06 -3.22
C SER A 116 -13.61 7.47 -3.77
N LYS A 117 -14.84 7.81 -4.14
CA LYS A 117 -15.22 9.18 -4.56
C LYS A 117 -15.15 10.18 -3.41
N GLN A 118 -15.18 9.70 -2.16
CA GLN A 118 -15.11 10.54 -0.97
C GLN A 118 -13.68 10.53 -0.42
N VAL A 119 -12.98 11.66 -0.52
CA VAL A 119 -11.57 11.79 -0.12
C VAL A 119 -11.32 11.35 1.33
N LEU A 120 -12.20 11.72 2.26
CA LEU A 120 -12.05 11.35 3.68
C LEU A 120 -12.18 9.84 3.89
N ALA A 121 -13.09 9.19 3.17
CA ALA A 121 -13.22 7.74 3.21
C ALA A 121 -11.97 7.07 2.61
N GLN A 122 -11.44 7.58 1.50
CA GLN A 122 -10.21 7.06 0.91
C GLN A 122 -9.01 7.20 1.85
N LEU A 123 -8.88 8.33 2.55
CA LEU A 123 -7.81 8.54 3.53
C LEU A 123 -7.91 7.55 4.70
N ASP A 124 -9.11 7.25 5.19
CA ASP A 124 -9.33 6.21 6.22
C ASP A 124 -8.89 4.83 5.72
N LEU A 125 -9.20 4.49 4.47
CA LEU A 125 -8.74 3.24 3.85
C LEU A 125 -7.21 3.17 3.74
N CYS A 126 -6.55 4.25 3.30
CA CYS A 126 -5.08 4.29 3.26
C CYS A 126 -4.47 4.06 4.65
N ILE A 127 -5.00 4.70 5.70
CA ILE A 127 -4.53 4.54 7.08
C ILE A 127 -4.74 3.11 7.56
N ARG A 128 -5.86 2.48 7.20
CA ARG A 128 -6.23 1.15 7.69
C ARG A 128 -5.48 0.02 7.00
N TYR A 129 -5.30 0.10 5.68
CA TYR A 129 -4.84 -1.04 4.87
C TYR A 129 -3.43 -0.89 4.30
N VAL A 130 -2.86 0.32 4.28
CA VAL A 130 -1.57 0.60 3.64
C VAL A 130 -0.60 1.15 4.68
N SER A 131 -0.16 0.29 5.62
CA SER A 131 0.62 0.74 6.77
C SER A 131 2.06 1.14 6.41
N ALA A 132 2.73 0.39 5.52
CA ALA A 132 4.10 0.66 5.11
C ALA A 132 4.17 1.85 4.13
N ASP A 133 3.20 1.95 3.22
CA ASP A 133 3.18 2.93 2.11
C ASP A 133 2.11 4.01 2.33
N GLN A 134 1.73 4.22 3.59
CA GLN A 134 0.62 5.10 3.98
C GLN A 134 0.76 6.50 3.37
N LYS A 135 1.98 7.06 3.39
CA LYS A 135 2.26 8.39 2.87
C LYS A 135 2.05 8.50 1.36
N ASP A 136 2.39 7.46 0.62
CA ASP A 136 2.23 7.43 -0.83
C ASP A 136 0.76 7.27 -1.21
N CYS A 137 0.04 6.38 -0.52
CA CYS A 137 -1.42 6.24 -0.69
C CYS A 137 -2.16 7.56 -0.42
N ILE A 138 -1.78 8.27 0.64
CA ILE A 138 -2.36 9.57 1.00
C ILE A 138 -1.99 10.63 -0.02
N SER A 139 -0.74 10.66 -0.47
CA SER A 139 -0.28 11.60 -1.49
C SER A 139 -1.05 11.42 -2.80
N HIS A 140 -1.19 10.19 -3.29
CA HIS A 140 -1.98 9.89 -4.49
C HIS A 140 -3.46 10.27 -4.31
N THR A 141 -4.04 9.97 -3.16
CA THR A 141 -5.42 10.33 -2.82
C THR A 141 -5.64 11.83 -2.88
N MET A 142 -4.74 12.61 -2.26
CA MET A 142 -4.84 14.08 -2.25
C MET A 142 -4.59 14.68 -3.63
N GLN A 143 -3.65 14.14 -4.41
CA GLN A 143 -3.43 14.55 -5.80
C GLN A 143 -4.67 14.32 -6.66
N ARG A 144 -5.31 13.14 -6.56
CA ARG A 144 -6.58 12.86 -7.25
C ARG A 144 -7.67 13.84 -6.83
N TRP A 145 -7.84 14.08 -5.53
CA TRP A 145 -8.83 15.01 -5.02
C TRP A 145 -8.59 16.44 -5.53
N MET A 146 -7.35 16.94 -5.52
CA MET A 146 -7.03 18.26 -6.10
C MET A 146 -7.32 18.33 -7.60
N ASN A 147 -7.11 17.24 -8.34
CA ASN A 147 -7.44 17.18 -9.76
C ASN A 147 -8.94 17.23 -10.05
N THR A 148 -9.82 16.95 -9.07
CA THR A 148 -11.26 17.19 -9.21
C THR A 148 -11.63 18.68 -9.09
N ARG A 149 -10.65 19.55 -8.82
CA ARG A 149 -10.81 21.00 -8.62
C ARG A 149 -11.90 21.32 -7.59
N PRO A 150 -11.75 20.85 -6.33
CA PRO A 150 -12.74 21.09 -5.29
C PRO A 150 -12.99 22.59 -5.10
N SER A 151 -14.24 22.94 -4.78
CA SER A 151 -14.61 24.33 -4.49
C SER A 151 -14.01 24.81 -3.18
N LYS A 152 -14.03 26.13 -2.92
CA LYS A 152 -13.66 26.68 -1.62
C LYS A 152 -14.43 26.02 -0.47
N GLN A 153 -15.73 25.80 -0.65
CA GLN A 153 -16.57 25.16 0.36
C GLN A 153 -16.17 23.71 0.62
N ASP A 154 -15.82 22.94 -0.42
CA ASP A 154 -15.37 21.56 -0.27
C ASP A 154 -14.05 21.47 0.50
N VAL A 155 -13.11 22.38 0.23
CA VAL A 155 -11.83 22.42 0.94
C VAL A 155 -12.02 22.84 2.41
N LEU A 156 -12.87 23.84 2.67
CA LEU A 156 -13.20 24.22 4.05
C LEU A 156 -13.92 23.10 4.80
N HIS A 157 -14.85 22.40 4.14
CA HIS A 157 -15.49 21.22 4.72
C HIS A 157 -14.45 20.16 5.08
N PHE A 158 -13.58 19.80 4.14
CA PHE A 158 -12.47 18.87 4.37
C PHE A 158 -11.62 19.29 5.58
N MET A 159 -11.15 20.55 5.63
CA MET A 159 -10.31 21.07 6.72
C MET A 159 -11.01 21.07 8.08
N ASN A 160 -12.33 21.21 8.11
CA ASN A 160 -13.11 21.29 9.35
C ASN A 160 -13.63 19.94 9.84
N THR A 161 -13.74 18.92 8.98
CA THR A 161 -14.23 17.59 9.38
C THR A 161 -13.26 16.85 10.31
N ASN A 162 -11.96 17.15 10.25
CA ASN A 162 -10.98 16.59 11.18
C ASN A 162 -10.04 17.69 11.72
N PRO A 163 -10.04 17.98 13.03
CA PRO A 163 -9.18 19.03 13.61
C PRO A 163 -7.68 18.68 13.60
N TYR A 164 -7.31 17.43 13.30
CA TYR A 164 -5.95 16.92 13.32
C TYR A 164 -5.61 16.17 12.03
N HIS A 165 -5.75 16.86 10.91
CA HIS A 165 -5.24 16.36 9.65
C HIS A 165 -3.73 16.12 9.73
N ILE A 166 -3.30 15.02 9.13
CA ILE A 166 -1.88 14.68 9.01
C ILE A 166 -1.17 15.71 8.10
N GLN A 167 0.11 15.95 8.35
CA GLN A 167 0.87 17.00 7.66
C GLN A 167 0.81 16.86 6.13
N GLU A 168 0.88 15.63 5.61
CA GLU A 168 0.82 15.33 4.18
C GLU A 168 -0.44 15.92 3.51
N THR A 169 -1.62 15.71 4.13
CA THR A 169 -2.87 16.26 3.59
C THR A 169 -2.89 17.79 3.60
N LEU A 170 -2.30 18.41 4.63
CA LEU A 170 -2.24 19.87 4.76
C LEU A 170 -1.23 20.49 3.79
N TYR A 171 -0.17 19.76 3.41
CA TYR A 171 0.72 20.14 2.32
C TYR A 171 -0.06 20.30 1.00
N PHE A 172 -0.88 19.30 0.64
CA PHE A 172 -1.69 19.37 -0.57
C PHE A 172 -2.75 20.48 -0.52
N VAL A 173 -3.41 20.67 0.63
CA VAL A 173 -4.35 21.81 0.80
C VAL A 173 -3.65 23.15 0.64
N GLY A 174 -2.48 23.34 1.26
CA GLY A 174 -1.70 24.57 1.13
C GLY A 174 -1.23 24.81 -0.28
N LEU A 175 -0.79 23.77 -0.96
CA LEU A 175 -0.44 23.82 -2.36
C LEU A 175 -1.62 24.24 -3.25
N TYR A 176 -2.78 23.62 -3.04
CA TYR A 176 -3.99 23.96 -3.78
C TYR A 176 -4.41 25.42 -3.54
N ASP A 177 -4.46 25.85 -2.29
CA ASP A 177 -4.82 27.23 -1.93
C ASP A 177 -3.80 28.24 -2.47
N TYR A 178 -2.50 27.93 -2.42
CA TYR A 178 -1.45 28.78 -3.00
C TYR A 178 -1.63 28.97 -4.50
N CYS A 179 -1.90 27.89 -5.24
CA CYS A 179 -2.01 27.94 -6.69
C CYS A 179 -3.33 28.54 -7.20
N TYR A 180 -4.42 28.40 -6.44
CA TYR A 180 -5.76 28.86 -6.85
C TYR A 180 -6.28 30.07 -6.05
N SER A 181 -5.55 30.53 -5.04
CA SER A 181 -5.88 31.69 -4.21
C SER A 181 -7.31 31.63 -3.63
N LEU A 182 -7.68 30.50 -3.02
CA LEU A 182 -9.02 30.31 -2.46
C LEU A 182 -9.21 31.03 -1.11
N GLY A 183 -8.11 31.33 -0.42
CA GLY A 183 -8.10 31.93 0.91
C GLY A 183 -8.67 30.97 1.96
N VAL A 184 -8.38 29.67 1.85
CA VAL A 184 -8.83 28.67 2.84
C VAL A 184 -7.85 28.51 4.00
N CYS A 185 -6.63 29.03 3.88
CA CYS A 185 -5.58 28.90 4.90
C CYS A 185 -5.37 30.19 5.73
N GLU A 186 -6.29 31.16 5.59
CA GLU A 186 -6.23 32.47 6.24
C GLU A 186 -6.77 32.50 7.67
N GLY A 187 -7.52 31.47 8.11
CA GLY A 187 -8.07 31.43 9.46
C GLY A 187 -7.08 31.06 10.58
N GLN A 188 -7.62 30.84 11.77
CA GLN A 188 -6.84 30.72 13.03
C GLN A 188 -6.83 29.30 13.62
N SER A 189 -7.53 28.35 13.01
CA SER A 189 -7.52 26.96 13.43
C SER A 189 -6.13 26.33 13.26
N ASN A 190 -5.91 25.19 13.93
CA ASN A 190 -4.66 24.45 13.82
C ASN A 190 -4.35 24.03 12.38
N ASN A 191 -5.34 23.53 11.66
CA ASN A 191 -5.19 23.12 10.25
C ASN A 191 -4.89 24.31 9.34
N GLU A 192 -5.54 25.45 9.54
CA GLU A 192 -5.27 26.67 8.75
C GLU A 192 -3.87 27.20 9.00
N LYS A 193 -3.40 27.21 10.25
CA LYS A 193 -2.02 27.59 10.61
C LYS A 193 -0.99 26.68 9.92
N LYS A 194 -1.18 25.37 9.98
CA LYS A 194 -0.32 24.39 9.31
C LYS A 194 -0.38 24.51 7.79
N CYS A 195 -1.57 24.69 7.23
CA CYS A 195 -1.74 24.93 5.81
C CYS A 195 -0.94 26.16 5.35
N ARG A 196 -1.03 27.27 6.09
CA ARG A 196 -0.28 28.50 5.81
C ARG A 196 1.23 28.29 5.90
N GLN A 197 1.70 27.45 6.83
CA GLN A 197 3.12 27.07 6.88
C GLN A 197 3.55 26.37 5.58
N GLU A 198 2.72 25.49 5.04
CA GLU A 198 3.00 24.82 3.76
C GLU A 198 2.97 25.81 2.59
N GLN A 199 2.00 26.74 2.53
CA GLN A 199 2.01 27.85 1.55
C GLN A 199 3.29 28.68 1.59
N ASN A 200 3.75 29.02 2.80
CA ASN A 200 4.98 29.80 2.97
C ASN A 200 6.20 29.06 2.43
N LYS A 201 6.29 27.73 2.63
CA LYS A 201 7.36 26.90 2.03
C LYS A 201 7.30 26.95 0.50
N LEU A 202 6.10 26.91 -0.07
CA LEU A 202 5.89 26.89 -1.52
C LEU A 202 6.20 28.22 -2.22
N SER A 203 6.16 29.34 -1.50
CA SER A 203 6.56 30.66 -2.04
C SER A 203 7.99 30.70 -2.57
N SER A 204 8.85 29.78 -2.10
CA SER A 204 10.23 29.61 -2.58
C SER A 204 10.34 28.87 -3.93
N ASN A 205 9.27 28.23 -4.41
CA ASN A 205 9.25 27.49 -5.67
C ASN A 205 7.93 27.69 -6.44
N PRO A 206 7.77 28.84 -7.13
CA PRO A 206 6.54 29.19 -7.84
C PRO A 206 6.23 28.30 -9.06
N ASN A 207 7.20 27.51 -9.53
CA ASN A 207 7.00 26.60 -10.66
C ASN A 207 6.10 25.41 -10.32
N LEU A 208 5.87 25.14 -9.03
CA LEU A 208 5.02 24.04 -8.60
C LEU A 208 3.59 24.18 -9.16
N CYS A 209 3.01 25.38 -9.19
CA CYS A 209 1.66 25.60 -9.72
C CYS A 209 1.51 25.37 -11.24
N ARG A 210 2.62 25.26 -11.98
CA ARG A 210 2.60 25.01 -13.43
C ARG A 210 2.56 23.52 -13.77
N GLY A 211 2.74 22.63 -12.80
CA GLY A 211 2.62 21.20 -13.00
C GLY A 211 1.17 20.80 -13.31
N LYS A 212 0.97 19.95 -14.33
CA LYS A 212 -0.25 19.16 -14.39
C LYS A 212 -0.19 18.17 -13.23
N TRP A 213 -0.89 18.47 -12.14
CA TRP A 213 -0.97 17.65 -10.92
C TRP A 213 -1.56 16.24 -11.13
N GLY A 214 -1.79 15.80 -12.37
CA GLY A 214 -2.56 14.62 -12.74
C GLY A 214 -2.25 14.02 -14.10
N ASP A 215 -1.11 14.31 -14.74
CA ASP A 215 -0.64 13.47 -15.87
C ASP A 215 -0.02 12.15 -15.33
N MET A 216 -0.71 11.50 -14.40
CA MET A 216 -0.41 10.16 -13.89
C MET A 216 -1.19 9.12 -14.70
N ARG A 217 -1.16 9.23 -16.04
CA ARG A 217 -1.47 8.07 -16.88
C ARG A 217 -0.26 7.15 -16.82
N ARG A 218 -0.23 6.27 -15.82
CA ARG A 218 0.50 5.00 -15.95
C ARG A 218 -0.43 3.99 -16.61
#